data_AF-A0A0M8XSV9-F1
#
_entry.id   AF-A0A0M8XSV9-F1
#
_cell.length_a   1.000
_cell.length_b   1.000
_cell.length_c   1.000
_cell.angle_alpha   90.00
_cell.angle_beta   90.00
_cell.angle_gamma   90.00
#
_symmetry.space_group_name_H-M   'P 1'
#
loop_
_entity.id
_entity.type
_entity.pdbx_description
1 polymer ?
#
loop_
_entity_poly.entity_id
_entity_poly.type
_entity_poly.pdbx_seq_one_letter_code
_entity_poly.pdbx_strand_id
1 'polypeptide(L)'
;MSARHRRLPRHRAWPLTSTDINECLGSYMSRVTDLRFLTGHDSGTIVLAAEWIAPDSRNYGRGIHPDTVGFRIDVHPVDANERAAIRAVLRTDALPQLHEWITQALAADGTWHMTAHQRYWRLTDGRLTHRDEA
;
A
#
# COMPACT_ATOMS: atom_id res chain seq x y z
N MET A 1 -22.29 -5.13 -2.58
CA MET A 1 -20.85 -5.48 -2.63
C MET A 1 -20.65 -6.86 -2.01
N SER A 2 -20.31 -7.87 -2.81
CA SER A 2 -20.27 -9.26 -2.34
C SER A 2 -18.96 -9.53 -1.60
N ALA A 3 -19.04 -9.68 -0.28
CA ALA A 3 -17.99 -10.16 0.61
C ALA A 3 -17.71 -11.66 0.39
N ARG A 4 -17.40 -12.05 -0.86
CA ARG A 4 -17.10 -13.44 -1.22
C ARG A 4 -15.66 -13.78 -0.79
N HIS A 5 -15.55 -14.32 0.42
CA HIS A 5 -14.51 -15.27 0.84
C HIS A 5 -13.07 -14.90 0.43
N ARG A 6 -12.55 -13.76 0.89
CA ARG A 6 -11.10 -13.54 0.97
C ARG A 6 -10.56 -14.29 2.18
N ARG A 7 -10.43 -15.61 2.09
CA ARG A 7 -9.83 -16.43 3.16
C ARG A 7 -8.36 -16.63 2.87
N LEU A 8 -7.50 -16.14 3.76
CA LEU A 8 -6.09 -16.49 3.74
C LEU A 8 -5.92 -17.97 4.12
N PRO A 9 -4.85 -18.64 3.63
CA PRO A 9 -4.40 -19.91 4.20
C PRO A 9 -4.23 -19.82 5.72
N ARG A 10 -4.46 -20.92 6.45
CA ARG A 10 -4.45 -20.94 7.93
C ARG A 10 -3.17 -20.40 8.58
N HIS A 11 -2.04 -20.51 7.90
CA HIS A 11 -0.72 -20.06 8.38
C HIS A 11 -0.41 -18.61 7.97
N ARG A 12 -1.36 -17.89 7.36
CA ARG A 12 -1.18 -16.51 6.91
C ARG A 12 -2.18 -15.58 7.57
N ALA A 13 -1.73 -14.37 7.84
CA ALA A 13 -2.57 -13.31 8.35
C ALA A 13 -2.14 -11.96 7.77
N TRP A 14 -3.07 -11.02 7.63
CA TRP A 14 -2.70 -9.63 7.38
C TRP A 14 -2.16 -9.01 8.68
N PRO A 15 -0.99 -8.36 8.65
CA PRO A 15 -0.42 -7.73 9.85
C PRO A 15 -1.15 -6.43 10.21
N LEU A 16 -1.68 -5.72 9.21
CA LEU A 16 -2.44 -4.49 9.35
C LEU A 16 -3.93 -4.72 9.07
N THR A 17 -4.77 -3.81 9.56
CA THR A 17 -6.20 -3.73 9.26
C THR A 17 -6.51 -2.43 8.52
N SER A 18 -7.73 -2.31 7.97
CA SER A 18 -8.18 -1.05 7.38
C SER A 18 -8.19 0.09 8.41
N THR A 19 -8.48 -0.20 9.69
CA THR A 19 -8.43 0.78 10.78
C THR A 19 -7.02 1.33 10.97
N ASP A 20 -5.98 0.51 10.94
CA ASP A 20 -4.60 1.00 11.08
C ASP A 20 -4.22 1.96 9.96
N ILE A 21 -4.62 1.65 8.72
CA ILE A 21 -4.38 2.50 7.54
C ILE A 21 -5.19 3.81 7.67
N ASN A 22 -6.46 3.72 8.08
CA ASN A 22 -7.32 4.89 8.28
C ASN A 22 -6.78 5.82 9.38
N GLU A 23 -6.36 5.26 10.52
CA GLU A 23 -5.76 6.03 11.63
C GLU A 23 -4.46 6.71 11.19
N CYS A 24 -3.64 6.00 10.42
CA CYS A 24 -2.39 6.52 9.90
C CYS A 24 -2.59 7.67 8.91
N LEU A 25 -3.50 7.52 7.94
CA LEU A 25 -3.64 8.47 6.84
C LEU A 25 -4.67 9.57 7.09
N GLY A 26 -5.61 9.36 8.01
CA GLY A 26 -6.62 10.37 8.36
C GLY A 26 -7.34 10.92 7.12
N SER A 27 -7.25 12.23 6.91
CA SER A 27 -7.88 12.91 5.77
C SER A 27 -7.28 12.52 4.41
N TYR A 28 -6.03 12.02 4.38
CA TYR A 28 -5.38 11.56 3.15
C TYR A 28 -6.01 10.27 2.61
N MET A 29 -6.82 9.55 3.39
CA MET A 29 -7.60 8.42 2.86
C MET A 29 -8.51 8.81 1.69
N SER A 30 -8.94 10.07 1.61
CA SER A 30 -9.71 10.59 0.46
C SER A 30 -8.93 10.57 -0.87
N ARG A 31 -7.60 10.42 -0.81
CA ARG A 31 -6.70 10.34 -1.97
C ARG A 31 -6.30 8.90 -2.31
N VAL A 32 -6.69 7.93 -1.48
CA VAL A 32 -6.47 6.50 -1.73
C VAL A 32 -7.61 5.97 -2.58
N THR A 33 -7.31 5.59 -3.82
CA THR A 33 -8.29 5.06 -4.78
C THR A 33 -8.52 3.56 -4.59
N ASP A 34 -7.53 2.84 -4.05
CA ASP A 34 -7.64 1.41 -3.81
C ASP A 34 -6.81 0.96 -2.59
N LEU A 35 -7.47 0.29 -1.65
CA LEU A 35 -6.84 -0.37 -0.50
C LEU A 35 -7.09 -1.87 -0.60
N ARG A 36 -6.03 -2.64 -0.85
CA ARG A 36 -6.12 -4.09 -1.03
C ARG A 36 -5.45 -4.84 0.10
N PHE A 37 -6.17 -5.85 0.58
CA PHE A 37 -5.63 -6.90 1.43
C PHE A 37 -5.38 -8.12 0.56
N LEU A 38 -4.12 -8.33 0.17
CA LEU A 38 -3.77 -9.33 -0.82
C LEU A 38 -3.95 -10.74 -0.27
N THR A 39 -4.50 -11.63 -1.09
CA THR A 39 -4.80 -13.02 -0.73
C THR A 39 -3.87 -14.03 -1.42
N GLY A 40 -2.91 -13.54 -2.21
CA GLY A 40 -2.02 -14.33 -3.05
C GLY A 40 -0.90 -15.04 -2.29
N HIS A 41 0.03 -15.64 -3.05
CA HIS A 41 1.21 -16.34 -2.50
C HIS A 41 2.11 -15.41 -1.70
N ASP A 42 3.01 -16.03 -0.93
CA ASP A 42 4.05 -15.35 -0.18
C ASP A 42 4.75 -14.29 -1.04
N SER A 43 4.68 -13.04 -0.62
CA SER A 43 5.32 -11.91 -1.34
C SER A 43 6.80 -11.77 -0.98
N GLY A 44 7.37 -12.86 -0.47
CA GLY A 44 8.71 -12.91 0.10
C GLY A 44 8.78 -11.96 1.29
N THR A 45 9.64 -10.96 1.17
CA THR A 45 9.89 -9.99 2.23
C THR A 45 8.95 -8.79 2.19
N ILE A 46 8.12 -8.61 1.15
CA ILE A 46 7.25 -7.44 1.02
C ILE A 46 6.06 -7.56 1.97
N VAL A 47 5.89 -6.57 2.83
CA VAL A 47 4.86 -6.53 3.88
C VAL A 47 3.83 -5.41 3.66
N LEU A 48 4.22 -4.35 2.95
CA LEU A 48 3.38 -3.23 2.57
C LEU A 48 3.90 -2.66 1.24
N ALA A 49 3.00 -2.24 0.37
CA ALA A 49 3.33 -1.49 -0.83
C ALA A 49 2.40 -0.29 -1.00
N ALA A 50 2.91 0.79 -1.57
CA ALA A 50 2.15 1.95 -1.98
C ALA A 50 2.53 2.34 -3.40
N GLU A 51 1.56 2.84 -4.16
CA GLU A 51 1.75 3.28 -5.53
C GLU A 51 0.98 4.57 -5.78
N TRP A 52 1.59 5.51 -6.49
CA TRP A 52 0.93 6.62 -7.15
C TRP A 52 0.55 6.18 -8.56
N ILE A 53 -0.75 6.14 -8.83
CA ILE A 53 -1.30 5.85 -10.16
C ILE A 53 -1.35 7.17 -10.92
N ALA A 54 -0.39 7.37 -11.81
CA ALA A 54 -0.32 8.53 -12.70
C ALA A 54 -1.42 8.50 -13.78
N PRO A 55 -1.84 9.67 -14.29
CA PRO A 55 -2.68 9.75 -15.47
C PRO A 55 -1.92 9.25 -16.69
N ASP A 56 -2.25 8.05 -17.19
CA ASP A 56 -1.64 7.48 -18.39
C ASP A 56 -2.13 8.18 -19.69
N SER A 57 -1.21 8.87 -20.36
CA SER A 57 -1.49 9.52 -21.65
C SER A 57 -1.74 8.54 -22.81
N ARG A 58 -1.41 7.24 -22.68
CA ARG A 58 -1.53 6.28 -23.80
C ARG A 58 -2.95 5.76 -24.04
N ASN A 59 -3.92 6.15 -23.22
CA ASN A 59 -5.31 5.69 -23.31
C ASN A 59 -6.28 6.71 -23.94
N TYR A 60 -5.81 7.57 -24.85
CA TYR A 60 -6.60 8.54 -25.64
C TYR A 60 -7.71 7.96 -26.53
N GLY A 61 -8.14 6.71 -26.31
CA GLY A 61 -9.31 6.11 -26.97
C GLY A 61 -10.26 5.32 -26.05
N ARG A 62 -9.93 5.14 -24.77
CA ARG A 62 -10.74 4.31 -23.84
C ARG A 62 -10.96 4.88 -22.44
N GLY A 63 -10.59 6.14 -22.21
CA GLY A 63 -10.95 6.91 -21.02
C GLY A 63 -10.38 6.34 -19.73
N ILE A 64 -9.36 6.98 -19.18
CA ILE A 64 -9.07 6.84 -17.76
C ILE A 64 -10.27 7.37 -17.01
N HIS A 65 -10.94 6.54 -16.21
CA HIS A 65 -11.94 7.06 -15.30
C HIS A 65 -11.19 7.96 -14.29
N PRO A 66 -11.52 9.26 -14.15
CA PRO A 66 -10.80 10.19 -13.27
C PRO A 66 -10.58 9.65 -11.86
N ASP A 67 -11.46 8.77 -11.41
CA ASP A 67 -11.43 8.06 -10.12
C ASP A 67 -10.25 7.07 -9.96
N THR A 68 -9.44 6.79 -10.99
CA THR A 68 -8.29 5.88 -10.85
C THR A 68 -6.98 6.57 -10.51
N VAL A 69 -6.89 7.90 -10.69
CA VAL A 69 -5.67 8.68 -10.34
C VAL A 69 -5.64 8.90 -8.83
N GLY A 70 -4.57 8.46 -8.18
CA GLY A 70 -4.43 8.57 -6.73
C GLY A 70 -3.52 7.49 -6.17
N PHE A 71 -3.65 7.21 -4.88
CA PHE A 71 -2.83 6.21 -4.21
C PHE A 71 -3.48 4.84 -4.16
N ARG A 72 -2.72 3.81 -4.50
CA ARG A 72 -3.03 2.42 -4.21
C ARG A 72 -2.16 1.94 -3.06
N ILE A 73 -2.75 1.23 -2.12
CA ILE A 73 -2.06 0.61 -0.97
C ILE A 73 -2.37 -0.87 -0.95
N ASP A 74 -1.32 -1.69 -0.93
CA ASP A 74 -1.43 -3.14 -0.86
C ASP A 74 -0.82 -3.65 0.46
N VAL A 75 -1.63 -4.34 1.26
CA VAL A 75 -1.21 -5.02 2.49
C VAL A 75 -0.98 -6.49 2.18
N HIS A 76 0.25 -6.95 2.38
CA HIS A 76 0.67 -8.31 2.06
C HIS A 76 0.45 -9.25 3.26
N PRO A 77 0.04 -10.50 3.02
CA PRO A 77 -0.12 -11.47 4.09
C PRO A 77 1.24 -11.99 4.58
N VAL A 78 1.39 -12.10 5.90
CA VAL A 78 2.60 -12.59 6.58
C VAL A 78 2.32 -13.89 7.32
N ASP A 79 3.36 -14.53 7.86
CA ASP A 79 3.17 -15.69 8.74
C ASP A 79 2.29 -15.32 9.94
N ALA A 80 1.27 -16.15 10.20
CA ALA A 80 0.31 -15.89 11.26
C ALA A 80 0.95 -15.85 12.67
N ASN A 81 2.03 -16.60 12.89
CA ASN A 81 2.76 -16.63 14.16
C ASN A 81 3.56 -15.34 14.38
N GLU A 82 4.03 -14.73 13.30
CA GLU A 82 4.82 -13.48 13.36
C GLU A 82 3.95 -12.23 13.26
N ARG A 83 2.66 -12.38 12.93
CA ARG A 83 1.70 -11.27 12.70
C ARG A 83 1.79 -10.16 13.72
N ALA A 84 1.82 -10.49 15.02
CA ALA A 84 1.82 -9.50 16.09
C ALA A 84 3.13 -8.69 16.13
N ALA A 85 4.27 -9.35 15.96
CA ALA A 85 5.58 -8.69 15.91
C ALA A 85 5.69 -7.80 14.67
N ILE A 86 5.30 -8.32 13.51
CA ILE A 86 5.32 -7.58 12.25
C ILE A 86 4.38 -6.37 12.31
N ARG A 87 3.17 -6.54 12.88
CA ARG A 87 2.24 -5.43 13.09
C ARG A 87 2.85 -4.30 13.93
N ALA A 88 3.60 -4.64 14.99
CA ALA A 88 4.23 -3.64 15.85
C ALA A 88 5.30 -2.83 15.09
N VAL A 89 6.14 -3.52 14.29
CA VAL A 89 7.14 -2.87 13.42
C VAL A 89 6.45 -2.00 12.37
N LEU A 90 5.42 -2.51 11.69
CA LEU A 90 4.71 -1.73 10.68
C LEU A 90 4.03 -0.49 11.25
N ARG A 91 3.42 -0.58 12.43
CA ARG A 91 2.80 0.59 13.09
C ARG A 91 3.83 1.63 13.53
N THR A 92 4.99 1.19 13.99
CA THR A 92 6.05 2.08 14.48
C THR A 92 6.81 2.76 13.35
N ASP A 93 7.09 2.02 12.28
CA ASP A 93 8.02 2.46 11.23
C ASP A 93 7.34 2.65 9.87
N ALA A 94 6.64 1.63 9.35
CA ALA A 94 6.12 1.66 7.99
C ALA A 94 4.98 2.67 7.81
N LEU A 95 4.05 2.74 8.76
CA LEU A 95 2.89 3.63 8.68
C LEU A 95 3.30 5.12 8.71
N PRO A 96 4.17 5.59 9.64
CA PRO A 96 4.69 6.95 9.55
C PRO A 96 5.40 7.25 8.22
N GLN A 97 6.21 6.30 7.71
CA GLN A 97 6.89 6.45 6.41
C GLN A 97 5.91 6.50 5.23
N LEU A 98 4.80 5.74 5.28
CA LEU A 98 3.74 5.78 4.29
C LEU A 98 3.04 7.16 4.30
N HIS A 99 2.70 7.65 5.50
CA HIS A 99 2.10 8.98 5.66
C HIS A 99 3.02 10.07 5.09
N GLU A 100 4.31 10.03 5.43
CA GLU A 100 5.30 10.97 4.90
C GLU A 100 5.40 10.89 3.38
N TRP A 101 5.49 9.68 2.82
CA TRP A 101 5.57 9.49 1.37
C TRP A 101 4.35 10.05 0.64
N ILE A 102 3.14 9.80 1.14
CA ILE A 102 1.91 10.37 0.59
C ILE A 102 1.90 11.89 0.73
N THR A 103 2.36 12.43 1.87
CA THR A 103 2.45 13.89 2.09
C THR A 103 3.38 14.54 1.07
N GLN A 104 4.56 13.96 0.86
CA GLN A 104 5.55 14.42 -0.11
C GLN A 104 5.01 14.33 -1.54
N ALA A 105 4.37 13.21 -1.89
CA ALA A 105 3.75 13.01 -3.18
C ALA A 105 2.64 14.04 -3.45
N LEU A 106 1.81 14.37 -2.47
CA LEU A 106 0.76 15.40 -2.59
C LEU A 106 1.33 16.82 -2.75
N ALA A 107 2.52 17.08 -2.20
CA ALA A 107 3.23 18.35 -2.33
C ALA A 107 4.16 18.42 -3.56
N ALA A 108 4.35 17.30 -4.27
CA ALA A 108 5.22 17.22 -5.42
C ALA A 108 4.67 18.02 -6.61
N ASP A 109 5.55 18.33 -7.56
CA ASP A 109 5.17 19.06 -8.76
C ASP A 109 4.39 18.20 -9.77
N GLY A 110 3.85 18.86 -10.79
CA GLY A 110 3.09 18.18 -11.84
C GLY A 110 3.90 17.16 -12.64
N THR A 111 5.22 17.32 -12.75
CA THR A 111 6.08 16.35 -13.47
C THR A 111 6.16 15.04 -12.70
N TRP A 112 6.25 15.12 -11.37
CA TRP A 112 6.19 13.95 -10.50
C TRP A 112 4.85 13.22 -10.67
N HIS A 113 3.72 13.95 -10.67
CA HIS A 113 2.39 13.35 -10.83
C HIS A 113 2.15 12.68 -12.18
N MET A 114 2.93 13.03 -13.22
CA MET A 114 2.81 12.44 -14.56
C MET A 114 3.45 11.06 -14.71
N THR A 115 4.24 10.61 -13.73
CA THR A 115 4.90 9.29 -13.76
C THR A 115 4.41 8.45 -12.60
N ALA A 116 4.26 7.13 -12.80
CA ALA A 116 3.91 6.25 -11.70
C ALA A 116 5.08 6.16 -10.71
N HIS A 117 4.79 6.06 -9.42
CA HIS A 117 5.81 5.87 -8.38
C HIS A 117 5.36 4.78 -7.44
N GLN A 118 6.27 3.91 -7.04
CA GLN A 118 6.00 2.81 -6.14
C GLN A 118 6.97 2.84 -4.98
N ARG A 119 6.47 2.58 -3.77
CA ARG A 119 7.28 2.36 -2.58
C ARG A 119 6.94 1.00 -1.99
N TYR A 120 7.96 0.18 -1.81
CA TYR A 120 7.83 -1.14 -1.19
C TYR A 120 8.50 -1.13 0.17
N TRP A 121 7.80 -1.63 1.18
CA TRP A 121 8.39 -1.95 2.48
C TRP A 121 8.65 -3.45 2.56
N ARG A 122 9.92 -3.78 2.82
CA ARG A 122 10.45 -5.14 2.92
C ARG A 122 10.91 -5.40 4.34
N LEU A 123 10.46 -6.50 4.93
CA LEU A 123 10.89 -6.99 6.23
C LEU A 123 11.78 -8.23 6.03
N THR A 124 13.03 -8.12 6.45
CA THR A 124 14.01 -9.23 6.41
C THR A 124 14.68 -9.31 7.77
N ASP A 125 14.70 -10.48 8.39
CA ASP A 125 15.31 -10.71 9.71
C ASP A 125 14.86 -9.70 10.79
N GLY A 126 13.57 -9.33 10.76
CA GLY A 126 12.97 -8.35 11.68
C GLY A 126 13.33 -6.89 11.38
N ARG A 127 14.14 -6.61 10.36
CA ARG A 127 14.51 -5.26 9.95
C ARG A 127 13.65 -4.78 8.80
N LEU A 128 12.95 -3.66 9.02
CA LEU A 128 12.18 -3.00 7.98
C LEU A 128 13.10 -2.13 7.11
N THR A 129 12.97 -2.27 5.80
CA THR A 129 13.60 -1.41 4.80
C THR A 129 12.54 -0.96 3.81
N HIS A 130 12.75 0.17 3.13
CA HIS A 130 11.90 0.60 2.03
C HIS A 130 12.72 0.89 0.79
N ARG A 131 12.08 0.80 -0.38
CA ARG A 131 12.68 1.16 -1.66
C ARG A 131 11.64 1.83 -2.54
N ASP A 132 12.07 2.91 -3.18
CA ASP A 132 11.32 3.57 -4.25
C ASP A 132 11.68 2.99 -5.61
N GLU A 133 10.66 2.79 -6.42
CA GLU A 133 10.73 2.35 -7.80
C GLU A 133 9.89 3.34 -8.65
N ALA A 134 10.45 3.80 -9.77
CA ALA A 134 9.86 4.81 -10.66
C ALA A 134 9.75 4.25 -12.09
#